data_AF-A0A3N5N2W2-F1
#
_entry.id   AF-A0A3N5N2W2-F1
#
_cell.length_a   1.000
_cell.length_b   1.000
_cell.length_c   1.000
_cell.angle_alpha   90.00
_cell.angle_beta   90.00
_cell.angle_gamma   90.00
#
_symmetry.space_group_name_H-M   'P 1'
#
loop_
_entity.id
_entity.type
_entity.pdbx_description
1 polymer ?
#
loop_
_entity_poly.entity_id
_entity_poly.type
_entity_poly.pdbx_seq_one_letter_code
_entity_poly.pdbx_strand_id
1 'polypeptide(L)'
;MAILGAYMLQQVFDGMGLTLWDLKWEIARDGKKLLFVDTIDTDSVRVTFDMKRKDKSYFVHFNKQAMRDYYKIMHADWYSAVNEAKKIAAQTGRSFTEVLKEGQAKKRYAGTPVVDRAFLDIQTEKFLMIQSYIHDSAQDLKREARRIANRELDYYLKSGKIKEYEKLNAR
;
A
#
# COMPACT_ATOMS: atom_id res chain seq x y z
N MET A 1 10.48 -0.78 24.31
CA MET A 1 10.28 0.42 23.46
C MET A 1 9.57 0.10 22.15
N ALA A 2 10.06 -0.81 21.30
CA ALA A 2 9.41 -1.13 20.01
C ALA A 2 7.95 -1.62 20.15
N ILE A 3 7.67 -2.50 21.11
CA ILE A 3 6.30 -2.98 21.37
C ILE A 3 5.37 -1.84 21.82
N LEU A 4 5.86 -0.93 22.67
CA LEU A 4 5.08 0.22 23.11
C LEU A 4 4.79 1.18 21.95
N GLY A 5 5.78 1.45 21.10
CA GLY A 5 5.59 2.25 19.89
C GLY A 5 4.59 1.61 18.92
N ALA A 6 4.65 0.29 18.75
CA ALA A 6 3.69 -0.47 17.96
C ALA A 6 2.26 -0.33 18.51
N TYR A 7 2.09 -0.48 19.82
CA TYR A 7 0.81 -0.30 20.49
C TYR A 7 0.27 1.13 20.34
N MET A 8 1.12 2.15 20.49
CA MET A 8 0.72 3.54 20.28
C MET A 8 0.24 3.80 18.84
N LEU A 9 0.96 3.29 17.84
CA LEU A 9 0.53 3.39 16.44
C LEU A 9 -0.79 2.65 16.20
N GLN A 10 -0.95 1.47 16.80
CA GLN A 10 -2.21 0.73 16.72
C GLN A 10 -3.37 1.58 17.25
N GLN A 11 -3.21 2.25 18.41
CA GLN A 11 -4.26 3.13 18.95
C GLN A 11 -4.59 4.31 18.02
N VAL A 12 -3.59 4.88 17.35
CA VAL A 12 -3.79 5.95 16.35
C VAL A 12 -4.61 5.45 15.17
N PHE A 13 -4.30 4.27 14.62
CA PHE A 13 -5.05 3.68 13.52
C PHE A 13 -6.45 3.22 13.93
N ASP A 14 -6.59 2.63 15.11
CA ASP A 14 -7.87 2.20 15.67
C ASP A 14 -8.83 3.40 15.81
N GLY A 15 -8.31 4.58 16.18
CA GLY A 15 -9.08 5.83 16.25
C GLY A 15 -9.64 6.30 14.89
N MET A 16 -9.01 5.91 13.78
CA MET A 16 -9.50 6.13 12.41
C MET A 16 -10.42 4.99 11.93
N GLY A 17 -10.61 3.95 12.74
CA GLY A 17 -11.29 2.71 12.33
C GLY A 17 -10.45 1.84 11.39
N LEU A 18 -9.13 2.01 11.39
CA LEU A 18 -8.17 1.23 10.60
C LEU A 18 -7.49 0.16 11.47
N THR A 19 -7.29 -1.02 10.91
CA THR A 19 -6.63 -2.15 11.56
C THR A 19 -5.15 -2.18 11.16
N LEU A 20 -4.23 -2.07 12.12
CA LEU A 20 -2.79 -2.26 11.89
C LEU A 20 -2.43 -3.75 11.85
N TRP A 21 -1.86 -4.22 10.73
CA TRP A 21 -1.46 -5.63 10.55
C TRP A 21 0.01 -5.85 10.87
N ASP A 22 0.87 -5.01 10.30
CA ASP A 22 2.31 -5.08 10.46
C ASP A 22 2.95 -3.70 10.31
N LEU A 23 4.18 -3.58 10.80
CA LEU A 23 5.00 -2.38 10.73
C LEU A 23 6.47 -2.76 10.59
N LYS A 24 7.25 -1.84 10.02
CA LYS A 24 8.71 -1.94 9.93
C LYS A 24 9.32 -0.77 10.71
N TRP A 25 10.25 -1.07 11.60
CA TRP A 25 11.09 -0.07 12.28
C TRP A 25 12.54 -0.31 11.89
N GLU A 26 13.31 0.77 11.80
CA GLU A 26 14.75 0.70 11.76
C GLU A 26 15.33 1.22 13.07
N ILE A 27 16.34 0.51 13.59
CA ILE A 27 17.00 0.86 14.85
C ILE A 27 18.48 0.95 14.57
N ALA A 28 19.04 2.14 14.78
CA ALA A 28 20.48 2.35 14.75
C ALA A 28 21.07 2.17 16.15
N ARG A 29 22.33 1.74 16.19
CA ARG A 29 23.13 1.69 17.42
C ARG A 29 24.15 2.81 17.40
N ASP A 30 24.09 3.66 18.41
CA ASP A 30 25.12 4.66 18.71
C ASP A 30 25.78 4.32 20.05
N GLY A 31 26.96 3.70 20.01
CA GLY A 31 27.65 3.19 21.18
C GLY A 31 26.84 2.15 21.97
N LYS A 32 26.31 2.55 23.14
CA LYS A 32 25.42 1.73 23.98
C LYS A 32 23.93 2.10 23.84
N LYS A 33 23.60 3.12 23.05
CA LYS A 33 22.23 3.59 22.83
C LYS A 33 21.65 2.93 21.59
N LEU A 34 20.36 2.59 21.67
CA LEU A 34 19.56 2.20 20.52
C LEU A 34 18.61 3.36 20.21
N LEU A 35 18.61 3.78 18.95
CA LEU A 35 17.83 4.91 18.47
C LEU A 35 16.88 4.44 17.37
N PHE A 36 15.62 4.85 17.45
CA PHE A 36 14.72 4.73 16.30
C PHE A 36 15.20 5.67 15.20
N VAL A 37 15.37 5.12 14.01
CA VAL A 37 15.78 5.84 12.81
C VAL A 37 14.80 5.50 11.68
N ASP A 38 14.96 6.17 10.54
CA ASP A 38 14.05 6.10 9.39
C ASP A 38 12.67 6.76 9.63
N THR A 39 11.83 6.79 8.60
CA THR A 39 10.48 7.36 8.66
C THR A 39 9.41 6.33 9.03
N ILE A 40 8.46 6.76 9.86
CA ILE A 40 7.21 6.04 10.09
C ILE A 40 6.15 6.71 9.22
N ASP A 41 5.90 6.14 8.04
CA ASP A 41 4.94 6.63 7.06
C ASP A 41 4.08 5.47 6.52
N THR A 42 3.22 5.78 5.55
CA THR A 42 2.32 4.81 4.90
C THR A 42 3.05 3.78 4.02
N ASP A 43 4.38 3.91 3.84
CA ASP A 43 5.21 2.90 3.20
C ASP A 43 5.76 1.87 4.21
N SER A 44 5.89 2.28 5.48
CA SER A 44 6.46 1.49 6.57
C SER A 44 5.44 0.71 7.41
N VAL A 45 4.12 0.93 7.20
CA VAL A 45 3.03 0.22 7.89
C VAL A 45 2.09 -0.49 6.92
N ARG A 46 1.43 -1.55 7.39
CA ARG A 46 0.28 -2.16 6.72
C ARG A 46 -0.98 -1.95 7.54
N VAL A 47 -1.85 -1.10 7.02
CA VAL A 47 -3.12 -0.75 7.67
C VAL A 47 -4.28 -0.99 6.72
N THR A 48 -5.38 -1.54 7.23
CA THR A 48 -6.59 -1.83 6.43
C THR A 48 -7.82 -1.19 7.03
N PHE A 49 -8.78 -0.86 6.18
CA PHE A 49 -10.16 -0.67 6.60
C PHE A 49 -10.94 -1.95 6.30
N ASP A 50 -11.41 -2.61 7.36
CA ASP A 50 -12.19 -3.83 7.21
C ASP A 50 -13.67 -3.48 7.03
N MET A 51 -14.29 -4.02 5.97
CA MET A 51 -15.67 -3.69 5.64
C MET A 51 -16.42 -4.88 5.07
N LYS A 52 -17.72 -4.91 5.32
CA LYS A 52 -18.64 -5.85 4.68
C LYS A 52 -19.42 -5.13 3.58
N ARG A 53 -19.48 -5.72 2.39
CA ARG A 53 -20.31 -5.23 1.28
C ARG A 53 -21.03 -6.41 0.65
N LYS A 54 -22.36 -6.42 0.77
CA LYS A 54 -23.20 -7.61 0.51
C LYS A 54 -22.75 -8.77 1.41
N ASP A 55 -22.54 -9.96 0.85
CA ASP A 55 -22.18 -11.17 1.60
C ASP A 55 -20.67 -11.44 1.68
N LYS A 56 -19.84 -10.46 1.28
CA LYS A 56 -18.37 -10.59 1.32
C LYS A 56 -17.73 -9.58 2.27
N SER A 57 -16.65 -10.01 2.90
CA SER A 57 -15.80 -9.15 3.71
C SER A 57 -14.59 -8.73 2.89
N TYR A 58 -14.24 -7.45 2.96
CA TYR A 58 -13.11 -6.86 2.27
C TYR A 58 -12.19 -6.20 3.29
N PHE A 59 -10.91 -6.17 2.98
CA PHE A 59 -9.94 -5.34 3.68
C PHE A 59 -9.30 -4.41 2.66
N VAL A 60 -9.50 -3.10 2.82
CA VAL A 60 -9.00 -2.09 1.90
C VAL A 60 -7.73 -1.48 2.46
N HIS A 61 -6.63 -1.56 1.73
CA HIS A 61 -5.33 -1.07 2.20
C HIS A 61 -5.25 0.47 2.22
N PHE A 62 -4.86 1.07 3.34
CA PHE A 62 -4.63 2.53 3.49
C PHE A 62 -3.14 2.88 3.48
N ASN A 63 -2.35 2.04 2.80
CA ASN A 63 -0.90 2.09 2.77
C ASN A 63 -0.39 1.68 1.36
N LYS A 64 0.94 1.64 1.17
CA LYS A 64 1.58 1.29 -0.12
C LYS A 64 1.08 0.00 -0.77
N GLN A 65 0.51 -0.93 0.01
CA GLN A 65 -0.05 -2.18 -0.51
C GLN A 65 -1.16 -1.94 -1.54
N ALA A 66 -1.98 -0.89 -1.40
CA ALA A 66 -3.01 -0.55 -2.39
C ALA A 66 -2.41 -0.28 -3.79
N MET A 67 -1.29 0.45 -3.86
CA MET A 67 -0.56 0.67 -5.12
C MET A 67 0.06 -0.62 -5.67
N ARG A 68 0.59 -1.49 -4.80
CA ARG A 68 1.16 -2.79 -5.23
C ARG A 68 0.09 -3.68 -5.85
N ASP A 69 -1.08 -3.74 -5.22
CA ASP A 69 -2.21 -4.51 -5.72
C ASP A 69 -2.74 -3.92 -7.02
N TYR A 70 -2.82 -2.59 -7.14
CA TYR A 70 -3.16 -1.91 -8.39
C TYR A 70 -2.25 -2.36 -9.54
N TYR A 71 -0.93 -2.31 -9.39
CA TYR A 71 -0.03 -2.77 -10.47
C TYR A 71 -0.20 -4.25 -10.76
N LYS A 72 -0.38 -5.10 -9.75
CA LYS A 72 -0.59 -6.53 -9.91
C LYS A 72 -1.89 -6.86 -10.66
N ILE A 73 -2.96 -6.09 -10.42
CA ILE A 73 -4.29 -6.31 -10.99
C ILE A 73 -4.43 -5.66 -12.37
N MET A 74 -4.04 -4.39 -12.49
CA MET A 74 -4.27 -3.57 -13.68
C MET A 74 -3.15 -3.70 -14.70
N HIS A 75 -1.92 -4.01 -14.27
CA HIS A 75 -0.71 -4.00 -15.09
C HIS A 75 0.13 -5.27 -14.87
N ALA A 76 -0.52 -6.43 -14.90
CA ALA A 76 0.06 -7.71 -14.52
C ALA A 76 1.34 -8.09 -15.31
N ASP A 77 1.39 -7.77 -16.61
CA ASP A 77 2.56 -8.03 -17.46
C ASP A 77 3.75 -7.18 -17.04
N TRP A 78 3.53 -5.89 -16.77
CA TRP A 78 4.56 -5.02 -16.24
C TRP A 78 5.01 -5.46 -14.85
N TYR A 79 4.08 -5.82 -13.97
CA TYR A 79 4.40 -6.31 -12.62
C TYR A 79 5.28 -7.58 -12.68
N SER A 80 4.97 -8.49 -13.61
CA SER A 80 5.75 -9.70 -13.83
C SER A 80 7.16 -9.39 -14.34
N ALA A 81 7.28 -8.47 -15.31
CA ALA A 81 8.56 -8.00 -15.82
C ALA A 81 9.44 -7.35 -14.73
N VAL A 82 8.86 -6.55 -13.85
CA VAL A 82 9.59 -5.94 -12.71
C VAL A 82 10.15 -7.02 -11.79
N ASN A 83 9.38 -8.05 -11.48
CA ASN A 83 9.84 -9.15 -10.63
C ASN A 83 10.94 -9.97 -11.30
N GLU A 84 10.83 -10.20 -12.60
CA GLU A 84 11.86 -10.88 -13.37
C GLU A 84 13.17 -10.07 -13.42
N ALA A 85 13.08 -8.77 -13.72
CA ALA A 85 14.23 -7.88 -13.73
C ALA A 85 14.93 -7.83 -12.37
N LYS A 86 14.18 -7.81 -11.26
CA LYS A 86 14.74 -7.89 -9.90
C LYS A 86 15.47 -9.22 -9.63
N LYS A 87 14.94 -10.35 -10.11
CA LYS A 87 15.59 -11.66 -9.97
C LYS A 87 16.93 -11.69 -10.72
N ILE A 88 16.95 -11.21 -11.95
CA ILE A 88 18.17 -11.12 -12.77
C ILE A 88 19.19 -10.18 -12.11
N ALA A 89 18.75 -9.02 -11.63
CA ALA A 89 19.62 -8.06 -10.94
C ALA A 89 20.28 -8.68 -9.69
N ALA A 90 19.50 -9.40 -8.88
CA ALA A 90 20.01 -10.08 -7.69
C ALA A 90 21.06 -11.16 -8.01
N GLN A 91 20.93 -11.84 -9.16
CA GLN A 91 21.88 -12.88 -9.61
C GLN A 91 23.15 -12.31 -10.26
N THR A 92 23.02 -11.17 -10.94
CA THR A 92 24.10 -10.60 -11.77
C THR A 92 24.84 -9.46 -11.09
N GLY A 93 24.33 -8.93 -9.98
CA GLY A 93 24.85 -7.72 -9.32
C GLY A 93 24.58 -6.43 -10.09
N ARG A 94 23.91 -6.50 -11.25
CA ARG A 94 23.52 -5.33 -12.05
C ARG A 94 22.38 -4.56 -11.37
N SER A 95 22.23 -3.29 -11.73
CA SER A 95 21.07 -2.50 -11.29
C SER A 95 19.78 -3.04 -11.89
N PHE A 96 18.72 -3.18 -11.08
CA PHE A 96 17.41 -3.62 -11.58
C PHE A 96 16.83 -2.67 -12.63
N THR A 97 17.09 -1.36 -12.50
CA THR A 97 16.56 -0.35 -13.44
C THR A 97 17.16 -0.50 -14.83
N GLU A 98 18.43 -0.90 -14.90
CA GLU A 98 19.12 -1.16 -16.17
C GLU A 98 18.55 -2.41 -16.84
N VAL A 99 18.40 -3.51 -16.10
CA VAL A 99 17.83 -4.76 -16.61
C VAL A 99 16.40 -4.54 -17.13
N LEU A 100 15.58 -3.78 -16.39
CA LEU A 100 14.21 -3.49 -16.79
C LEU A 100 14.16 -2.64 -18.06
N LYS A 101 14.93 -1.54 -18.12
CA LYS A 101 15.00 -0.64 -19.29
C LYS A 101 15.50 -1.36 -20.54
N GLU A 102 16.50 -2.23 -20.39
CA GLU A 102 17.03 -3.04 -21.49
C GLU A 102 15.96 -3.99 -22.05
N GLY A 103 15.23 -4.68 -21.17
CA GLY A 103 14.13 -5.55 -21.58
C GLY A 103 12.96 -4.79 -22.22
N GLN A 104 12.68 -3.57 -21.77
CA GLN A 104 11.67 -2.70 -22.38
C GLN A 104 12.12 -2.20 -23.77
N ALA A 105 13.38 -1.78 -23.92
CA ALA A 105 13.95 -1.35 -25.21
C ALA A 105 13.92 -2.49 -26.25
N LYS A 106 14.13 -3.73 -25.79
CA LYS A 106 14.04 -4.95 -26.61
C LYS A 106 12.61 -5.46 -26.80
N LYS A 107 11.58 -4.73 -26.33
CA LYS A 107 10.15 -5.13 -26.35
C LYS A 107 9.85 -6.47 -25.68
N ARG A 108 10.73 -6.96 -24.80
CA ARG A 108 10.52 -8.16 -23.96
C ARG A 108 9.62 -7.84 -22.78
N TYR A 109 9.73 -6.63 -22.23
CA TYR A 109 8.96 -6.17 -21.08
C TYR A 109 8.00 -5.07 -21.45
N ALA A 110 6.82 -5.07 -20.83
CA ALA A 110 5.86 -3.98 -20.97
C ALA A 110 6.47 -2.65 -20.49
N GLY A 111 6.08 -1.56 -21.14
CA GLY A 111 6.46 -0.20 -20.75
C GLY A 111 5.95 0.15 -19.35
N THR A 112 6.57 1.14 -18.71
CA THR A 112 6.14 1.60 -17.39
C THR A 112 4.75 2.22 -17.47
N PRO A 113 3.75 1.67 -16.75
CA PRO A 113 2.37 2.13 -16.86
C PRO A 113 2.20 3.50 -16.22
N VAL A 114 1.34 4.32 -16.81
CA VAL A 114 0.80 5.52 -16.17
C VAL A 114 -0.36 5.08 -15.28
N VAL A 115 -0.34 5.51 -14.02
CA VAL A 115 -1.40 5.18 -13.07
C VAL A 115 -2.66 5.97 -13.42
N ASP A 116 -3.80 5.28 -13.40
CA ASP A 116 -5.10 5.89 -13.62
C ASP A 116 -5.36 7.02 -12.62
N ARG A 117 -5.75 8.19 -13.14
CA ARG A 117 -6.02 9.38 -12.34
C ARG A 117 -7.11 9.14 -11.30
N ALA A 118 -8.19 8.44 -11.66
CA ALA A 118 -9.28 8.17 -10.73
C ALA A 118 -8.82 7.30 -9.54
N PHE A 119 -7.88 6.40 -9.77
CA PHE A 119 -7.27 5.61 -8.69
C PHE A 119 -6.31 6.46 -7.84
N LEU A 120 -5.49 7.31 -8.46
CA LEU A 120 -4.60 8.23 -7.74
C LEU A 120 -5.36 9.20 -6.83
N ASP A 121 -6.51 9.70 -7.27
CA ASP A 121 -7.33 10.60 -6.46
C ASP A 121 -7.83 9.87 -5.19
N ILE A 122 -8.20 8.58 -5.29
CA ILE A 122 -8.55 7.75 -4.12
C ILE A 122 -7.35 7.61 -3.18
N GLN A 123 -6.14 7.34 -3.69
CA GLN A 123 -4.94 7.22 -2.84
C GLN A 123 -4.58 8.55 -2.17
N THR A 124 -4.80 9.67 -2.87
CA THR A 124 -4.62 11.01 -2.33
C THR A 124 -5.57 11.25 -1.17
N GLU A 125 -6.84 10.88 -1.31
CA GLU A 125 -7.83 10.98 -0.22
C GLU A 125 -7.46 10.13 0.99
N LYS A 126 -6.95 8.90 0.79
CA LYS A 126 -6.45 8.06 1.89
C LYS A 126 -5.32 8.76 2.65
N PHE A 127 -4.36 9.32 1.92
CA PHE A 127 -3.23 10.03 2.53
C PHE A 127 -3.67 11.27 3.31
N LEU A 128 -4.54 12.09 2.71
CA LEU A 128 -5.06 13.30 3.34
C LEU A 128 -5.89 13.00 4.60
N MET A 129 -6.65 11.90 4.61
CA MET A 129 -7.40 11.45 5.79
C MET A 129 -6.46 11.06 6.95
N ILE A 130 -5.37 10.35 6.68
CA ILE A 130 -4.39 10.02 7.72
C ILE A 130 -3.71 11.30 8.22
N GLN A 131 -3.36 12.20 7.32
CA GLN A 131 -2.75 13.49 7.68
C GLN A 131 -3.70 14.34 8.54
N SER A 132 -4.99 14.39 8.22
CA SER A 132 -5.96 15.17 9.00
C SER A 132 -6.11 14.65 10.43
N TYR A 133 -6.08 13.32 10.63
CA TYR A 133 -6.13 12.73 11.96
C TYR A 133 -4.94 13.13 12.84
N ILE A 134 -3.75 13.21 12.24
CA ILE A 134 -2.52 13.61 12.95
C ILE A 134 -2.63 15.07 13.43
N HIS A 135 -3.30 15.93 12.66
CA HIS A 135 -3.48 17.34 13.03
C HIS A 135 -4.64 17.58 14.00
N ASP A 136 -5.70 16.78 13.93
CA ASP A 136 -6.88 16.88 14.79
C ASP A 136 -7.50 15.50 15.05
N SER A 137 -7.08 14.88 16.14
CA SER A 137 -7.46 13.52 16.51
C SER A 137 -8.88 13.41 17.10
N ALA A 138 -9.61 14.52 17.27
CA ALA A 138 -11.00 14.51 17.74
C ALA A 138 -12.00 14.14 16.64
N GLN A 139 -11.55 14.06 15.38
CA GLN A 139 -12.38 13.71 14.24
C GLN A 139 -12.68 12.20 14.22
N ASP A 140 -13.96 11.83 14.20
CA ASP A 140 -14.37 10.46 13.87
C ASP A 140 -14.25 10.24 12.36
N LEU A 141 -13.10 9.72 11.95
CA LEU A 141 -12.77 9.46 10.55
C LEU A 141 -13.25 8.09 10.05
N LYS A 142 -13.88 7.26 10.89
CA LYS A 142 -14.32 5.92 10.48
C LYS A 142 -15.33 5.95 9.33
N ARG A 143 -16.23 6.94 9.33
CA ARG A 143 -17.18 7.16 8.24
C ARG A 143 -16.46 7.53 6.94
N GLU A 144 -15.42 8.34 7.04
CA GLU A 144 -14.63 8.79 5.91
C GLU A 144 -13.78 7.65 5.33
N ALA A 145 -13.14 6.86 6.18
CA ALA A 145 -12.43 5.64 5.78
C ALA A 145 -13.36 4.69 5.02
N ARG A 146 -14.59 4.48 5.52
CA ARG A 146 -15.61 3.68 4.82
C ARG A 146 -16.00 4.26 3.46
N ARG A 147 -16.15 5.58 3.34
CA ARG A 147 -16.48 6.25 2.07
C ARG A 147 -15.38 6.03 1.04
N ILE A 148 -14.13 6.27 1.43
CA ILE A 148 -12.95 6.08 0.58
C ILE A 148 -12.78 4.61 0.19
N ALA A 149 -12.97 3.68 1.14
CA ALA A 149 -12.90 2.25 0.89
C ALA A 149 -13.95 1.77 -0.14
N ASN A 150 -15.19 2.24 -0.03
CA ASN A 150 -16.22 1.96 -1.04
C ASN A 150 -15.83 2.46 -2.44
N ARG A 151 -15.23 3.65 -2.52
CA ARG A 151 -14.78 4.21 -3.81
C ARG A 151 -13.70 3.37 -4.47
N GLU A 152 -12.77 2.80 -3.70
CA GLU A 152 -11.77 1.88 -4.24
C GLU A 152 -12.41 0.58 -4.75
N LEU A 153 -13.35 -0.01 -4.01
CA LEU A 153 -14.10 -1.17 -4.49
C LEU A 153 -14.88 -0.85 -5.77
N ASP A 154 -15.50 0.34 -5.83
CA ASP A 154 -16.21 0.80 -7.02
C ASP A 154 -15.28 1.02 -8.21
N TYR A 155 -14.03 1.45 -7.99
CA TYR A 155 -13.01 1.55 -9.04
C TYR A 155 -12.79 0.18 -9.68
N TYR A 156 -12.45 -0.84 -8.90
CA TYR A 156 -12.22 -2.19 -9.43
C TYR A 156 -13.48 -2.84 -10.02
N LEU A 157 -14.66 -2.53 -9.48
CA LEU A 157 -15.93 -2.97 -10.05
C LEU A 157 -16.16 -2.38 -11.44
N LYS A 158 -16.01 -1.05 -11.60
CA LYS A 158 -16.19 -0.35 -12.88
C LYS A 158 -15.15 -0.75 -13.92
N SER A 159 -13.92 -1.04 -13.49
CA SER A 159 -12.86 -1.54 -14.37
C SER A 159 -13.00 -3.01 -14.74
N GLY A 160 -14.03 -3.72 -14.23
CA GLY A 160 -14.23 -5.15 -14.49
C GLY A 160 -13.19 -6.06 -13.82
N LYS A 161 -12.47 -5.56 -12.81
CA LYS A 161 -11.35 -6.22 -12.11
C LYS A 161 -11.64 -6.58 -10.66
N ILE A 162 -12.90 -6.53 -10.25
CA ILE A 162 -13.30 -6.83 -8.87
C ILE A 162 -12.95 -8.26 -8.46
N LYS A 163 -13.02 -9.23 -9.37
CA LYS A 163 -12.67 -10.63 -9.05
C LYS A 163 -11.18 -10.79 -8.74
N GLU A 164 -10.32 -10.11 -9.49
CA GLU A 164 -8.88 -10.08 -9.23
C GLU A 164 -8.54 -9.35 -7.93
N TYR A 165 -9.27 -8.28 -7.62
CA TYR A 165 -9.18 -7.61 -6.32
C TYR A 165 -9.58 -8.54 -5.17
N GLU A 166 -10.74 -9.20 -5.28
CA GLU A 166 -11.25 -10.12 -4.26
C GLU A 166 -10.28 -11.27 -3.94
N LYS A 167 -9.55 -11.79 -4.94
CA LYS A 167 -8.52 -12.82 -4.72
C LYS A 167 -7.40 -12.36 -3.79
N LEU A 168 -7.15 -11.05 -3.69
CA LEU A 168 -6.10 -10.47 -2.86
C LEU A 168 -6.66 -9.90 -1.55
N ASN A 169 -7.87 -9.33 -1.62
CA ASN A 169 -8.36 -8.36 -0.64
C ASN A 169 -9.77 -8.68 -0.08
N ALA A 170 -10.24 -9.92 -0.23
CA ALA A 170 -11.52 -10.37 0.33
C ALA A 170 -11.42 -11.69 1.09
N ARG A 171 -12.40 -11.93 1.97
CA ARG A 171 -12.64 -13.16 2.72
C ARG A 171 -14.10 -13.60 2.56
#